data_AF-A0A947T8E4-F1
#
_entry.id   AF-A0A947T8E4-F1
#
_cell.length_a   1.000
_cell.length_b   1.000
_cell.length_c   1.000
_cell.angle_alpha   90.00
_cell.angle_beta   90.00
_cell.angle_gamma   90.00
#
_symmetry.space_group_name_H-M   'P 1'
#
loop_
_entity.id
_entity.type
_entity.pdbx_description
1 polymer ?
#
loop_
_entity_poly.entity_id
_entity_poly.type
_entity_poly.pdbx_seq_one_letter_code
_entity_poly.pdbx_strand_id
1 'polypeptide(L)'
;MDIAVNLVESYLRLSGYLTLTEFEVQARTEYGFETVTDVDIMALRLPGDVYAGDPHEVADSRLLLLRDPVLELVPETIDVIIGEVKQGNAEFNPGLRRHIVLHSMLRRVGWLYDEPLADVVAALQDSLVRVGPARGGGAIRTRLVAFGRSPHSDLNTIAHSHIVETLLRFFEGTGDAFKPVQFRDPAPAMLSLLLKAGFQVTREGGLGPVEP
;
A
#
# COMPACT_ATOMS: atom_id res chain seq x y z
N MET A 1 -11.19 -11.38 -4.58
CA MET A 1 -9.94 -10.66 -4.84
C MET A 1 -9.71 -10.40 -6.31
N ASP A 2 -10.03 -9.18 -6.70
CA ASP A 2 -9.62 -8.56 -7.96
C ASP A 2 -8.07 -8.62 -8.14
N ILE A 3 -7.61 -8.82 -9.38
CA ILE A 3 -6.18 -9.02 -9.67
C ILE A 3 -5.34 -7.77 -9.41
N ALA A 4 -5.90 -6.57 -9.64
CA ALA A 4 -5.21 -5.32 -9.35
C ALA A 4 -5.08 -5.12 -7.83
N VAL A 5 -6.13 -5.44 -7.07
CA VAL A 5 -6.07 -5.44 -5.60
C VAL A 5 -5.00 -6.41 -5.11
N ASN A 6 -4.94 -7.63 -5.64
CA ASN A 6 -3.91 -8.60 -5.26
C ASN A 6 -2.48 -8.12 -5.58
N LEU A 7 -2.29 -7.44 -6.72
CA LEU A 7 -1.00 -6.86 -7.10
C LEU A 7 -0.56 -5.78 -6.11
N VAL A 8 -1.46 -4.84 -5.80
CA VAL A 8 -1.21 -3.74 -4.85
C VAL A 8 -0.94 -4.29 -3.45
N GLU A 9 -1.75 -5.25 -3.01
CA GLU A 9 -1.56 -5.90 -1.72
C GLU A 9 -0.18 -6.55 -1.62
N SER A 10 0.21 -7.32 -2.63
CA SER A 10 1.52 -8.00 -2.66
C SER A 10 2.67 -7.00 -2.60
N TYR A 11 2.56 -5.90 -3.34
CA TYR A 11 3.53 -4.81 -3.32
C TYR A 11 3.66 -4.15 -1.94
N LEU A 12 2.54 -3.82 -1.29
CA LEU A 12 2.56 -3.23 0.04
C LEU A 12 3.09 -4.22 1.09
N ARG A 13 2.70 -5.50 1.01
CA ARG A 13 3.22 -6.53 1.93
C ARG A 13 4.73 -6.72 1.80
N LEU A 14 5.26 -6.77 0.57
CA LEU A 14 6.70 -6.81 0.31
C LEU A 14 7.42 -5.53 0.75
N SER A 15 6.70 -4.41 0.83
CA SER A 15 7.17 -3.13 1.39
C SER A 15 7.00 -3.02 2.91
N GLY A 16 6.62 -4.12 3.58
CA GLY A 16 6.54 -4.22 5.05
C GLY A 16 5.19 -3.81 5.66
N TYR A 17 4.14 -3.67 4.86
CA TYR A 17 2.80 -3.35 5.36
C TYR A 17 2.02 -4.61 5.75
N LEU A 18 1.22 -4.47 6.79
CA LEU A 18 0.08 -5.33 7.10
C LEU A 18 -1.13 -4.83 6.32
N THR A 19 -1.84 -5.70 5.61
CA THR A 19 -2.93 -5.30 4.70
C THR A 19 -4.28 -5.86 5.11
N LEU A 20 -5.33 -5.12 4.80
CA LEU A 20 -6.74 -5.52 4.82
C LEU A 20 -7.34 -5.12 3.47
N THR A 21 -7.93 -6.05 2.73
CA THR A 21 -8.44 -5.83 1.38
C THR A 21 -9.96 -6.06 1.28
N GLU A 22 -10.59 -5.46 0.27
CA GLU A 22 -12.01 -5.64 -0.10
C GLU A 22 -12.97 -5.45 1.10
N PHE A 23 -12.85 -4.31 1.80
CA PHE A 23 -13.61 -4.03 3.02
C PHE A 23 -14.88 -3.21 2.77
N GLU A 24 -16.04 -3.79 3.05
CA GLU A 24 -17.32 -3.09 2.94
C GLU A 24 -17.61 -2.21 4.18
N VAL A 25 -17.79 -0.90 3.98
CA VAL A 25 -18.29 -0.01 5.03
C VAL A 25 -19.82 0.02 4.99
N GLN A 26 -20.46 -0.41 6.07
CA GLN A 26 -21.91 -0.40 6.21
C GLN A 26 -22.39 0.76 7.10
N ALA A 27 -23.55 1.33 6.77
CA ALA A 27 -24.25 2.30 7.60
C ALA A 27 -25.68 1.87 7.86
N ARG A 28 -26.21 2.30 9.00
CA ARG A 28 -27.61 2.07 9.36
C ARG A 28 -28.51 3.04 8.60
N THR A 29 -29.54 2.52 7.96
CA THR A 29 -30.64 3.25 7.32
C THR A 29 -31.96 2.97 8.06
N GLU A 30 -33.05 3.63 7.65
CA GLU A 30 -34.38 3.38 8.20
C GLU A 30 -34.88 1.95 7.92
N TYR A 31 -34.35 1.30 6.87
CA TYR A 31 -34.77 -0.02 6.41
C TYR A 31 -33.77 -1.14 6.71
N GLY A 32 -32.64 -0.85 7.36
CA GLY A 32 -31.64 -1.86 7.70
C GLY A 32 -30.21 -1.34 7.73
N PHE A 33 -29.26 -2.15 7.26
CA PHE A 33 -27.89 -1.75 6.99
C PHE A 33 -27.66 -1.77 5.49
N GLU A 34 -27.03 -0.73 4.97
CA GLU A 34 -26.66 -0.61 3.55
C GLU A 34 -25.17 -0.33 3.43
N THR A 35 -24.56 -0.89 2.39
CA THR A 35 -23.17 -0.64 2.04
C THR A 35 -23.02 0.79 1.54
N VAL A 36 -22.18 1.56 2.24
CA VAL A 36 -21.90 2.97 1.96
C VAL A 36 -20.87 3.10 0.84
N THR A 37 -19.80 2.31 0.92
CA THR A 37 -18.64 2.32 0.04
C THR A 37 -17.76 1.11 0.41
N ASP A 38 -17.15 0.53 -0.62
CA ASP A 38 -16.12 -0.49 -0.45
C ASP A 38 -14.75 0.18 -0.45
N VAL A 39 -13.91 -0.20 0.51
CA VAL A 39 -12.52 0.23 0.60
C VAL A 39 -11.65 -0.91 0.10
N ASP A 40 -11.00 -0.69 -1.05
CA ASP A 40 -10.24 -1.75 -1.73
C ASP A 40 -9.06 -2.24 -0.89
N ILE A 41 -8.34 -1.33 -0.23
CA ILE A 41 -7.22 -1.69 0.65
C ILE A 41 -7.03 -0.72 1.81
N MET A 42 -6.66 -1.24 2.97
CA MET A 42 -6.04 -0.51 4.06
C MET A 42 -4.71 -1.18 4.38
N ALA A 43 -3.66 -0.39 4.56
CA ALA A 43 -2.34 -0.90 4.86
C ALA A 43 -1.73 -0.15 6.06
N LEU A 44 -1.08 -0.89 6.96
CA LEU A 44 -0.41 -0.36 8.14
C LEU A 44 1.04 -0.84 8.14
N ARG A 45 1.98 0.09 8.19
CA ARG A 45 3.40 -0.19 8.39
C ARG A 45 3.82 0.35 9.75
N LEU A 46 4.39 -0.54 10.57
CA LEU A 46 5.03 -0.17 11.84
C LEU A 46 6.52 0.17 11.61
N PRO A 47 7.14 0.99 12.47
CA PRO A 47 8.58 1.20 12.47
C PRO A 47 9.37 -0.11 12.59
N GLY A 48 10.59 -0.10 12.05
CA GLY A 48 11.50 -1.24 12.07
C GLY A 48 11.76 -1.88 10.70
N ASP A 49 12.76 -2.75 10.68
CA ASP A 49 13.18 -3.54 9.53
C ASP A 49 12.53 -4.94 9.56
N VAL A 50 12.32 -5.52 8.37
CA VAL A 50 11.75 -6.87 8.20
C VAL A 50 12.82 -7.78 7.59
N TYR A 51 13.26 -8.78 8.35
CA TYR A 51 14.30 -9.74 7.94
C TYR A 51 13.69 -11.11 7.64
N ALA A 52 14.28 -11.84 6.69
CA ALA A 52 14.24 -13.31 6.68
C ALA A 52 15.48 -13.88 7.35
N GLY A 53 15.30 -15.04 7.97
CA GLY A 53 16.32 -15.68 8.79
C GLY A 53 16.24 -15.20 10.25
N ASP A 54 17.20 -15.64 11.06
CA ASP A 54 17.32 -15.17 12.44
C ASP A 54 17.83 -13.71 12.43
N PRO A 55 17.07 -12.74 12.98
CA PRO A 55 17.51 -11.35 13.02
C PRO A 55 18.74 -11.11 13.92
N HIS A 56 19.12 -12.08 14.76
CA HIS A 56 20.27 -11.97 15.65
C HIS A 56 21.58 -12.44 15.00
N GLU A 57 21.51 -13.24 13.93
CA GLU A 57 22.68 -13.71 13.20
C GLU A 57 22.84 -12.96 11.88
N VAL A 58 23.70 -11.94 11.87
CA VAL A 58 23.94 -11.07 10.71
C VAL A 58 24.29 -11.86 9.44
N ALA A 59 24.95 -13.02 9.59
CA ALA A 59 25.33 -13.89 8.48
C ALA A 59 24.11 -14.49 7.74
N ASP A 60 23.01 -14.75 8.47
CA ASP A 60 21.80 -15.40 7.95
C ASP A 60 20.59 -14.44 7.87
N SER A 61 20.71 -13.22 8.42
CA SER A 61 19.70 -12.18 8.28
C SER A 61 19.76 -11.53 6.89
N ARG A 62 18.66 -11.62 6.13
CA ARG A 62 18.50 -10.90 4.86
C ARG A 62 17.29 -9.99 4.94
N LEU A 63 17.48 -8.70 4.66
CA LEU A 63 16.36 -7.75 4.59
C LEU A 63 15.43 -8.17 3.44
N LEU A 64 14.20 -8.57 3.76
CA LEU A 64 13.16 -8.89 2.76
C LEU A 64 12.19 -7.72 2.60
N LEU A 65 12.74 -6.52 2.57
CA LEU A 65 11.97 -5.29 2.42
C LEU A 65 12.23 -4.72 1.04
N LEU A 66 11.19 -4.72 0.21
CA LEU A 66 11.18 -3.95 -1.02
C LEU A 66 11.24 -2.47 -0.65
N ARG A 67 12.36 -1.83 -0.97
CA ARG A 67 12.56 -0.39 -0.75
C ARG A 67 12.10 0.36 -1.99
N ASP A 68 11.03 1.13 -1.82
CA ASP A 68 10.48 1.98 -2.87
C ASP A 68 10.48 3.46 -2.45
N PRO A 69 11.27 4.32 -3.11
CA PRO A 69 11.30 5.74 -2.82
C PRO A 69 9.94 6.44 -2.95
N VAL A 70 9.03 5.95 -3.81
CA VAL A 70 7.69 6.53 -4.01
C VAL A 70 6.85 6.48 -2.73
N LEU A 71 7.11 5.51 -1.86
CA LEU A 71 6.41 5.42 -0.58
C LEU A 71 6.86 6.50 0.41
N GLU A 72 7.96 7.20 0.14
CA GLU A 72 8.54 8.26 0.97
C GLU A 72 8.56 7.89 2.46
N LEU A 73 9.02 6.67 2.77
CA LEU A 73 9.00 6.15 4.14
C LEU A 73 10.00 6.92 5.01
N VAL A 74 9.51 7.41 6.14
CA VAL A 74 10.32 8.10 7.15
C VAL A 74 10.64 7.11 8.28
N PRO A 75 11.90 7.04 8.75
CA PRO A 75 12.25 6.23 9.92
C PRO A 75 11.39 6.57 11.14
N GLU A 76 11.16 5.59 12.02
CA GLU A 76 10.39 5.77 13.27
C GLU A 76 8.98 6.35 13.09
N THR A 77 8.40 6.21 11.89
CA THR A 77 7.06 6.67 11.55
C THR A 77 6.15 5.50 11.22
N ILE A 78 4.99 5.44 11.87
CA ILE A 78 3.90 4.55 11.48
C ILE A 78 3.29 5.11 10.19
N ASP A 79 3.12 4.29 9.15
CA ASP A 79 2.44 4.70 7.92
C ASP A 79 1.12 3.95 7.76
N VAL A 80 0.02 4.68 7.57
CA VAL A 80 -1.32 4.15 7.36
C VAL A 80 -1.81 4.61 5.99
N ILE A 81 -2.08 3.66 5.10
CA ILE A 81 -2.67 3.90 3.79
C ILE A 81 -4.13 3.44 3.83
N ILE A 82 -5.02 4.29 3.33
CA ILE A 82 -6.36 3.89 2.89
C ILE A 82 -6.39 4.07 1.37
N GLY A 83 -6.53 2.97 0.65
CA GLY A 83 -6.32 2.92 -0.78
C GLY A 83 -7.58 2.59 -1.58
N GLU A 84 -7.69 3.22 -2.74
CA GLU A 84 -8.62 2.84 -3.80
C GLU A 84 -7.81 2.20 -4.93
N VAL A 85 -8.27 1.08 -5.48
CA VAL A 85 -7.61 0.36 -6.57
C VAL A 85 -8.51 0.35 -7.80
N LYS A 86 -8.00 0.87 -8.92
CA LYS A 86 -8.72 0.95 -10.19
C LYS A 86 -7.95 0.22 -11.28
N GLN A 87 -8.62 -0.64 -12.05
CA GLN A 87 -8.05 -1.20 -13.28
C GLN A 87 -7.81 -0.11 -14.35
N GLY A 88 -8.60 0.97 -14.31
CA GLY A 88 -8.48 2.16 -15.17
C GLY A 88 -7.54 3.22 -14.57
N ASN A 89 -7.91 4.50 -14.69
CA ASN A 89 -7.12 5.59 -14.12
C ASN A 89 -7.07 5.52 -12.58
N ALA A 90 -5.93 5.91 -12.01
CA ALA A 90 -5.76 6.05 -10.57
C ALA A 90 -6.55 7.27 -10.06
N GLU A 91 -7.81 7.04 -9.69
CA GLU A 91 -8.73 8.08 -9.25
C GLU A 91 -9.46 7.62 -7.98
N PHE A 92 -9.67 8.54 -7.03
CA PHE A 92 -10.42 8.27 -5.82
C PHE A 92 -11.92 8.19 -6.11
N ASN A 93 -12.58 7.19 -5.54
CA ASN A 93 -14.03 7.24 -5.38
C ASN A 93 -14.38 8.41 -4.43
N PRO A 94 -15.29 9.34 -4.81
CA PRO A 94 -15.77 10.39 -3.90
C PRO A 94 -16.30 9.83 -2.57
N GLY A 95 -16.83 8.60 -2.58
CA GLY A 95 -17.28 7.86 -1.42
C GLY A 95 -16.18 7.64 -0.37
N LEU A 96 -14.94 7.45 -0.79
CA LEU A 96 -13.81 7.17 0.11
C LEU A 96 -13.55 8.30 1.09
N ARG A 97 -13.70 9.56 0.64
CA ARG A 97 -13.49 10.75 1.47
C ARG A 97 -14.65 11.07 2.40
N ARG A 98 -15.73 10.29 2.38
CA ARG A 98 -16.86 10.51 3.28
C ARG A 98 -16.43 10.25 4.71
N HIS A 99 -16.84 11.14 5.62
CA HIS A 99 -16.47 11.05 7.04
C HIS A 99 -16.75 9.66 7.62
N ILE A 100 -17.93 9.09 7.33
CA ILE A 100 -18.31 7.75 7.81
C ILE A 100 -17.36 6.64 7.35
N VAL A 101 -16.81 6.74 6.14
CA VAL A 101 -15.88 5.74 5.57
C VAL A 101 -14.53 5.85 6.27
N LEU A 102 -13.92 7.04 6.25
CA LEU A 102 -12.62 7.30 6.89
C LEU A 102 -12.66 7.01 8.38
N HIS A 103 -13.68 7.49 9.08
CA HIS A 103 -13.83 7.28 10.51
C HIS A 103 -14.02 5.78 10.84
N SER A 104 -14.79 5.03 10.04
CA SER A 104 -14.99 3.59 10.26
C SER A 104 -13.69 2.79 10.08
N MET A 105 -12.89 3.12 9.06
CA MET A 105 -11.59 2.49 8.82
C MET A 105 -10.60 2.82 9.95
N LEU A 106 -10.43 4.11 10.26
CA LEU A 106 -9.45 4.57 11.24
C LEU A 106 -9.79 4.15 12.67
N ARG A 107 -11.06 3.91 13.01
CA ARG A 107 -11.45 3.43 14.34
C ARG A 107 -10.75 2.13 14.74
N ARG A 108 -10.42 1.27 13.78
CA ARG A 108 -9.71 -0.01 14.01
C ARG A 108 -8.29 0.17 14.52
N VAL A 109 -7.67 1.26 14.09
CA VAL A 109 -6.29 1.64 14.42
C VAL A 109 -6.23 2.91 15.27
N GLY A 110 -7.39 3.35 15.81
CA GLY A 110 -7.51 4.62 16.52
C GLY A 110 -6.65 4.72 17.77
N TRP A 111 -6.29 3.57 18.35
CA TRP A 111 -5.39 3.47 19.49
C TRP A 111 -3.94 3.85 19.16
N LEU A 112 -3.58 3.98 17.88
CA LEU A 112 -2.25 4.46 17.43
C LEU A 112 -2.14 5.99 17.43
N TYR A 113 -3.25 6.72 17.50
CA TYR A 113 -3.25 8.18 17.40
C TYR A 113 -3.24 8.83 18.78
N ASP A 114 -2.43 9.88 18.94
CA ASP A 114 -2.45 10.74 20.13
C ASP A 114 -3.39 11.95 19.97
N GLU A 115 -4.03 12.09 18.80
CA GLU A 115 -5.04 13.10 18.50
C GLU A 115 -6.43 12.46 18.29
N PRO A 116 -7.53 13.24 18.47
CA PRO A 116 -8.88 12.76 18.17
C PRO A 116 -9.02 12.31 16.71
N LEU A 117 -9.61 11.13 16.47
CA LEU A 117 -9.81 10.62 15.11
C LEU A 117 -10.62 11.55 14.21
N ALA A 118 -11.53 12.35 14.77
CA ALA A 118 -12.30 13.33 14.01
C ALA A 118 -11.38 14.36 13.33
N ASP A 119 -10.30 14.77 13.99
CA ASP A 119 -9.35 15.76 13.47
C ASP A 119 -8.48 15.15 12.36
N VAL A 120 -8.07 13.88 12.53
CA VAL A 120 -7.38 13.11 11.48
C VAL A 120 -8.25 12.97 10.25
N VAL A 121 -9.53 12.62 10.43
CA VAL A 121 -10.49 12.47 9.33
C VAL A 121 -10.67 13.80 8.61
N ALA A 122 -10.88 14.90 9.33
CA ALA A 122 -11.03 16.23 8.72
C ALA A 122 -9.78 16.60 7.90
N ALA A 123 -8.58 16.40 8.45
CA ALA A 123 -7.33 16.68 7.74
C ALA A 123 -7.17 15.85 6.45
N LEU A 124 -7.57 14.57 6.47
CA LEU A 124 -7.53 13.70 5.29
C LEU A 124 -8.53 14.12 4.21
N GLN A 125 -9.69 14.65 4.59
CA GLN A 125 -10.67 15.18 3.64
C GLN A 125 -10.12 16.39 2.87
N ASP A 126 -9.34 17.22 3.55
CA ASP A 126 -8.79 18.45 2.99
C ASP A 126 -7.51 18.24 2.18
N SER A 127 -6.61 17.37 2.66
CA SER A 127 -5.21 17.32 2.18
C SER A 127 -4.71 15.93 1.76
N LEU A 128 -5.53 14.87 1.90
CA LEU A 128 -5.18 13.46 1.60
C LEU A 128 -4.05 12.86 2.41
N VAL A 129 -3.34 13.65 3.20
CA VAL A 129 -2.27 13.21 4.08
C VAL A 129 -2.32 13.97 5.39
N ARG A 130 -2.19 13.24 6.49
CA ARG A 130 -2.06 13.80 7.83
C ARG A 130 -0.84 13.18 8.48
N VAL A 131 0.11 14.02 8.89
CA VAL A 131 1.18 13.62 9.81
C VAL A 131 0.85 14.19 11.18
N GLY A 132 0.90 13.34 12.20
CA GLY A 132 0.59 13.68 13.58
C GLY A 132 1.38 12.84 14.58
N PRO A 133 1.23 13.12 15.88
CA PRO A 133 1.87 12.34 16.93
C PRO A 133 1.27 10.93 17.04
N ALA A 134 2.14 9.92 17.10
CA ALA A 134 1.74 8.56 17.39
C ALA A 134 1.66 8.33 18.91
N ARG A 135 0.66 7.56 19.35
CA ARG A 135 0.55 7.15 20.74
C ARG A 135 1.69 6.18 21.07
N GLY A 136 2.40 6.46 22.15
CA GLY A 136 3.60 5.71 22.54
C GLY A 136 4.91 6.30 22.04
N GLY A 137 4.87 7.44 21.33
CA GLY A 137 6.04 8.16 20.83
C GLY A 137 6.24 8.01 19.31
N GLY A 138 7.01 8.91 18.72
CA GLY A 138 7.22 8.97 17.27
C GLY A 138 6.08 9.65 16.53
N ALA A 139 6.04 9.45 15.20
CA ALA A 139 5.05 10.05 14.31
C ALA A 139 4.17 8.97 13.66
N ILE A 140 2.96 9.38 13.28
CA ILE A 140 2.07 8.60 12.42
C ILE A 140 1.72 9.45 11.19
N ARG A 141 1.89 8.87 10.01
CA ARG A 141 1.40 9.42 8.75
C ARG A 141 0.22 8.58 8.28
N THR A 142 -0.89 9.25 8.01
CA THR A 142 -2.08 8.64 7.43
C THR A 142 -2.32 9.28 6.08
N ARG A 143 -2.58 8.48 5.04
CA ARG A 143 -2.79 9.01 3.70
C ARG A 143 -3.78 8.21 2.88
N LEU A 144 -4.46 8.91 1.97
CA LEU A 144 -5.26 8.33 0.92
C LEU A 144 -4.40 8.07 -0.31
N VAL A 145 -4.48 6.87 -0.89
CA VAL A 145 -3.68 6.51 -2.08
C VAL A 145 -4.57 5.92 -3.17
N ALA A 146 -4.50 6.48 -4.37
CA ALA A 146 -5.14 5.92 -5.55
C ALA A 146 -4.14 5.03 -6.30
N PHE A 147 -4.52 3.78 -6.53
CA PHE A 147 -3.77 2.82 -7.33
C PHE A 147 -4.46 2.63 -8.67
N GLY A 148 -3.70 2.66 -9.76
CA GLY A 148 -4.26 2.49 -11.09
C GLY A 148 -3.32 2.92 -12.21
N ARG A 149 -3.87 3.26 -13.37
CA ARG A 149 -3.13 3.86 -14.47
C ARG A 149 -2.86 5.34 -14.17
N SER A 150 -1.59 5.72 -14.17
CA SER A 150 -1.14 7.10 -14.02
C SER A 150 0.19 7.31 -14.76
N PRO A 151 0.46 8.51 -15.31
CA PRO A 151 1.78 8.83 -15.86
C PRO A 151 2.86 8.99 -14.78
N HIS A 152 2.48 9.36 -13.55
CA HIS A 152 3.39 9.56 -12.41
C HIS A 152 3.00 8.68 -11.21
N SER A 153 3.96 8.48 -10.30
CA SER A 153 3.69 7.94 -8.96
C SER A 153 4.27 8.90 -7.93
N ASP A 154 3.49 9.16 -6.89
CA ASP A 154 3.77 10.08 -5.79
C ASP A 154 3.13 9.56 -4.49
N LEU A 155 3.10 10.40 -3.46
CA LEU A 155 2.62 10.05 -2.14
C LEU A 155 1.15 9.59 -2.11
N ASN A 156 0.29 10.08 -3.01
CA ASN A 156 -1.15 9.83 -3.03
C ASN A 156 -1.63 9.10 -4.29
N THR A 157 -0.75 8.85 -5.26
CA THR A 157 -1.06 8.13 -6.49
C THR A 157 0.07 7.15 -6.81
N ILE A 158 -0.23 5.86 -6.95
CA ILE A 158 0.79 4.85 -7.32
C ILE A 158 0.35 4.10 -8.57
N ALA A 159 1.16 4.21 -9.63
CA ALA A 159 0.84 3.59 -10.91
C ALA A 159 1.04 2.07 -10.87
N HIS A 160 0.14 1.30 -11.48
CA HIS A 160 0.32 -0.14 -11.65
C HIS A 160 1.60 -0.51 -12.41
N SER A 161 2.00 0.31 -13.39
CA SER A 161 3.27 0.10 -14.10
C SER A 161 4.47 0.21 -13.15
N HIS A 162 4.45 1.19 -12.23
CA HIS A 162 5.50 1.37 -11.24
C HIS A 162 5.58 0.17 -10.29
N ILE A 163 4.42 -0.34 -9.85
CA ILE A 163 4.35 -1.54 -9.01
C ILE A 163 4.93 -2.75 -9.74
N VAL A 164 4.53 -3.00 -10.98
CA VAL A 164 5.02 -4.13 -11.78
C VAL A 164 6.54 -4.04 -11.97
N GLU A 165 7.05 -2.88 -12.40
CA GLU A 165 8.49 -2.65 -12.60
C GLU A 165 9.29 -2.85 -11.31
N THR A 166 8.74 -2.41 -10.17
CA THR A 166 9.41 -2.53 -8.88
C THR A 166 9.41 -3.96 -8.36
N LEU A 167 8.30 -4.70 -8.52
CA LEU A 167 8.23 -6.12 -8.18
C LEU A 167 9.15 -6.98 -9.04
N LEU A 168 9.20 -6.73 -10.36
CA LEU A 168 10.09 -7.47 -11.26
C LEU A 168 11.57 -7.25 -10.90
N ARG A 169 11.99 -6.00 -10.68
CA ARG A 169 13.36 -5.68 -10.20
C ARG A 169 13.68 -6.37 -8.88
N PHE A 170 12.71 -6.40 -7.96
CA PHE A 170 12.86 -7.07 -6.68
C PHE A 170 13.06 -8.59 -6.84
N PHE A 171 12.29 -9.23 -7.73
CA PHE A 171 12.41 -10.67 -8.00
C PHE A 171 13.73 -11.04 -8.69
N GLU A 172 14.23 -10.21 -9.60
CA GLU A 172 15.55 -10.40 -10.24
C GLU A 172 16.69 -10.30 -9.24
N GLY A 173 16.64 -9.30 -8.34
CA GLY A 173 17.71 -9.04 -7.36
C GLY A 173 17.86 -10.08 -6.26
N THR A 174 16.85 -10.96 -6.06
CA THR A 174 16.80 -11.84 -4.88
C THR A 174 16.94 -13.32 -5.19
N GLY A 175 17.63 -13.66 -6.30
CA GLY A 175 17.69 -14.97 -6.96
C GLY A 175 17.91 -16.25 -6.11
N ASP A 176 18.31 -16.14 -4.84
CA ASP A 176 18.46 -17.28 -3.93
C ASP A 176 17.63 -17.22 -2.62
N ALA A 177 17.23 -16.05 -2.11
CA ALA A 177 16.56 -15.96 -0.80
C ALA A 177 15.06 -16.34 -0.84
N PHE A 178 14.43 -16.23 -2.01
CA PHE A 178 13.00 -16.52 -2.20
C PHE A 178 12.73 -17.91 -2.80
N LYS A 179 13.74 -18.78 -2.97
CA LYS A 179 13.56 -20.13 -3.55
C LYS A 179 12.48 -20.99 -2.85
N PRO A 180 12.17 -20.85 -1.54
CA PRO A 180 11.04 -21.57 -0.94
C PRO A 180 9.77 -20.73 -0.77
N VAL A 181 9.77 -19.42 -1.07
CA VAL A 181 8.54 -18.62 -1.03
C VAL A 181 7.80 -18.90 -2.33
N GLN A 182 6.97 -19.95 -2.31
CA GLN A 182 5.87 -20.04 -3.24
C GLN A 182 5.00 -18.81 -3.01
N PHE A 183 5.13 -17.80 -3.87
CA PHE A 183 4.13 -16.74 -3.96
C PHE A 183 2.80 -17.43 -4.25
N ARG A 184 1.96 -17.58 -3.22
CA ARG A 184 0.64 -18.21 -3.34
C ARG A 184 -0.34 -17.26 -4.03
N ASP A 185 -0.02 -15.98 -4.01
CA ASP A 185 -0.85 -14.91 -4.55
C ASP A 185 -0.74 -14.85 -6.09
N PRO A 186 -1.87 -14.83 -6.82
CA PRO A 186 -1.87 -14.98 -8.28
C PRO A 186 -1.02 -13.95 -9.05
N ALA A 187 -1.08 -12.67 -8.70
CA ALA A 187 -0.38 -11.60 -9.42
C ALA A 187 1.16 -11.72 -9.33
N PRO A 188 1.78 -11.77 -8.14
CA PRO A 188 3.23 -11.95 -8.03
C PRO A 188 3.69 -13.32 -8.56
N ALA A 189 2.87 -14.38 -8.43
CA ALA A 189 3.18 -15.69 -9.00
C ALA A 189 3.32 -15.63 -10.53
N MET A 190 2.41 -14.92 -11.21
CA MET A 190 2.47 -14.72 -12.65
C MET A 190 3.71 -13.92 -13.07
N LEU A 191 4.02 -12.82 -12.37
CA LEU A 191 5.23 -12.03 -12.63
C LEU A 191 6.51 -12.87 -12.44
N SER A 192 6.57 -13.66 -11.38
CA SER A 192 7.69 -14.58 -11.13
C SER A 192 7.81 -15.65 -12.23
N LEU A 193 6.68 -16.17 -12.73
CA LEU A 193 6.65 -17.15 -13.81
C LEU A 193 7.20 -16.56 -15.12
N LEU A 194 6.82 -15.32 -15.47
CA LEU A 194 7.34 -14.62 -16.64
C LEU A 194 8.88 -14.51 -16.59
N LEU A 195 9.43 -14.06 -15.46
CA LEU A 195 10.89 -13.97 -15.29
C LEU A 195 11.57 -15.34 -15.39
N LYS A 196 11.02 -16.37 -14.74
CA LYS A 196 11.55 -17.74 -14.80
C LYS A 196 11.50 -18.35 -16.20
N ALA A 197 10.51 -17.96 -17.00
CA ALA A 197 10.39 -18.37 -18.39
C ALA A 197 11.28 -17.54 -19.35
N GLY A 198 12.05 -16.58 -18.83
CA GLY A 198 12.99 -15.76 -19.61
C GLY A 198 12.36 -14.56 -20.31
N PHE A 199 11.13 -14.17 -19.94
CA PHE A 199 10.53 -12.95 -20.46
C PHE A 199 11.15 -11.71 -19.81
N GLN A 200 11.42 -10.70 -20.62
CA GLN A 200 11.71 -9.34 -20.15
C GLN A 200 10.46 -8.49 -20.37
N VAL A 201 9.93 -7.91 -19.29
CA VAL A 201 8.79 -7.00 -19.37
C VAL A 201 9.34 -5.59 -19.46
N THR A 202 9.02 -4.90 -20.56
CA THR A 202 9.38 -3.50 -20.78
C THR A 202 8.12 -2.69 -20.98
N ARG A 203 8.09 -1.46 -20.45
CA ARG A 203 7.02 -0.51 -20.71
C ARG A 203 7.39 0.32 -21.93
N GLU A 204 6.70 0.11 -23.05
CA GLU A 204 6.79 1.03 -24.19
C GLU A 204 5.95 2.29 -23.91
N GLY A 205 6.56 3.48 -23.97
CA GLY A 205 5.87 4.77 -23.88
C GLY A 205 5.92 5.49 -22.53
N GLY A 206 7.08 5.53 -21.86
CA GLY A 206 7.33 6.53 -20.81
C GLY A 206 7.46 7.93 -21.43
N LEU A 207 6.66 8.91 -20.98
CA LEU A 207 7.02 10.31 -21.15
C LEU A 207 8.41 10.48 -20.53
N GLY A 208 9.39 10.86 -21.36
CA GLY A 208 10.77 11.04 -20.94
C GLY A 208 10.89 12.07 -19.79
N PRO A 209 12.07 12.15 -19.15
CA PRO A 209 12.30 13.14 -18.12
C PRO A 209 11.98 14.53 -18.68
N VAL A 210 11.13 15.27 -17.97
CA VAL A 210 11.07 16.72 -18.14
C VAL A 210 12.39 17.23 -17.55
N GLU A 211 13.36 17.49 -18.44
CA GLU A 211 14.59 18.20 -18.10
C GLU A 211 14.26 19.58 -17.49
N PRO A 212 15.15 20.09 -16.62
CA PRO A 212 14.83 21.07 -15.55
C PRO A 212 14.34 22.44 -16.03
#